data_AF-A0A7R8AS69-F1
#
_entry.id   AF-A0A7R8AS69-F1
#
_cell.length_a   1.000
_cell.length_b   1.000
_cell.length_c   1.000
_cell.angle_alpha   90.00
_cell.angle_beta   90.00
_cell.angle_gamma   90.00
#
_symmetry.space_group_name_H-M   'P 1'
#
loop_
_entity.id
_entity.type
_entity.pdbx_description
1 polymer ?
#
loop_
_entity_poly.entity_id
_entity_poly.type
_entity_poly.pdbx_seq_one_letter_code
_entity_poly.pdbx_strand_id
1 'polypeptide(L)'
;MLVASILKVFFWFGDYYSVALLAQAVLTIGVQFVLLKVALDNRPAPGQKSGVAHIPFSGAEDRLVRPYDFWQWKHTRPYYLFIAYFVGVLSFIHLLTPISNSPTYINSLGYLGLAIEATLPLPQVIANHQSQSCKGFRLSVCAAWILGDVMKLSYFFTSAQVIPWAFRLCAIFQCICDGYLGVQFWLYGSGSGSAGSPQQRLESEIPLEEKDIRMN
;
A
#
# COMPACT_ATOMS: atom_id res chain seq x y z
N MET A 1 -5.35 3.05 -1.46
CA MET A 1 -6.26 2.01 -0.94
C MET A 1 -7.56 2.59 -0.37
N LEU A 2 -7.54 3.43 0.67
CA LEU A 2 -8.77 3.89 1.33
C LEU A 2 -9.79 4.55 0.37
N VAL A 3 -9.36 5.56 -0.39
CA VAL A 3 -10.22 6.28 -1.37
C VAL A 3 -10.79 5.32 -2.43
N ALA A 4 -9.96 4.43 -2.97
CA ALA A 4 -10.39 3.41 -3.93
C ALA A 4 -11.45 2.47 -3.36
N SER A 5 -11.26 2.00 -2.12
CA SER A 5 -12.24 1.11 -1.47
C SER A 5 -13.55 1.82 -1.18
N ILE A 6 -13.52 3.10 -0.79
CA ILE A 6 -14.75 3.91 -0.62
C ILE A 6 -15.48 4.02 -1.96
N LEU A 7 -14.80 4.39 -3.05
CA LEU A 7 -15.40 4.47 -4.39
C LEU A 7 -16.03 3.15 -4.83
N LYS A 8 -15.38 2.01 -4.56
CA LYS A 8 -15.92 0.67 -4.86
C LYS A 8 -17.21 0.37 -4.08
N VAL A 9 -17.29 0.76 -2.80
CA VAL A 9 -18.54 0.61 -2.02
C VAL A 9 -19.66 1.46 -2.61
N PHE A 10 -19.40 2.71 -3.00
CA PHE A 10 -20.40 3.55 -3.65
C PHE A 10 -20.79 3.07 -5.05
N PHE A 11 -19.85 2.48 -5.80
CA PHE A 11 -20.14 1.82 -7.07
C PHE A 11 -21.12 0.65 -6.87
N TRP A 12 -20.94 -0.16 -5.81
CA TRP A 12 -21.78 -1.32 -5.53
C TRP A 12 -23.26 -0.97 -5.33
N PHE A 13 -23.57 0.20 -4.74
CA PHE A 13 -24.94 0.66 -4.56
C PHE A 13 -25.66 0.99 -5.88
N GLY A 14 -24.90 1.34 -6.93
CA GLY A 14 -25.45 1.59 -8.27
C GLY A 14 -25.42 0.36 -9.18
N ASP A 15 -24.36 -0.44 -9.11
CA ASP A 15 -24.21 -1.68 -9.89
C ASP A 15 -23.62 -2.80 -9.02
N TYR A 16 -24.41 -3.85 -8.82
CA TYR A 16 -24.08 -4.95 -7.92
C TYR A 16 -23.02 -5.87 -8.54
N TYR A 17 -21.78 -5.70 -8.12
CA TYR A 17 -20.71 -6.66 -8.40
C TYR A 17 -20.56 -7.68 -7.24
N SER A 18 -19.66 -8.65 -7.42
CA SER A 18 -19.56 -9.78 -6.49
C SER A 18 -19.36 -9.40 -5.03
N VAL A 19 -20.11 -10.06 -4.14
CA VAL A 19 -20.10 -9.81 -2.69
C VAL A 19 -18.70 -10.01 -2.09
N ALA A 20 -17.90 -10.92 -2.65
CA ALA A 20 -16.52 -11.13 -2.21
C ALA A 20 -15.65 -9.88 -2.39
N LEU A 21 -15.78 -9.18 -3.52
CA LEU A 21 -15.05 -7.95 -3.78
C LEU A 21 -15.57 -6.78 -2.93
N LEU A 22 -16.87 -6.78 -2.59
CA LEU A 22 -17.44 -5.81 -1.65
C LEU A 22 -16.86 -6.03 -0.25
N ALA A 23 -16.86 -7.27 0.22
CA ALA A 23 -16.25 -7.64 1.50
C ALA A 23 -14.78 -7.23 1.54
N GLN A 24 -14.02 -7.45 0.46
CA GLN A 24 -12.65 -6.96 0.32
C GLN A 24 -12.56 -5.45 0.51
N ALA A 25 -13.40 -4.67 -0.18
CA ALA A 25 -13.40 -3.22 -0.08
C ALA A 25 -13.72 -2.74 1.35
N VAL A 26 -14.76 -3.30 1.98
CA VAL A 26 -15.18 -2.94 3.35
C VAL A 26 -14.11 -3.29 4.38
N LEU A 27 -13.53 -4.50 4.31
CA LEU A 27 -12.43 -4.90 5.19
C LEU A 27 -11.21 -4.00 5.00
N THR A 28 -10.91 -3.64 3.74
CA THR A 28 -9.79 -2.73 3.43
C THR A 28 -10.03 -1.35 4.02
N ILE A 29 -11.25 -0.82 4.01
CA ILE A 29 -11.58 0.44 4.68
C ILE A 29 -11.25 0.34 6.18
N GLY A 30 -11.74 -0.71 6.86
CA GLY A 30 -11.49 -0.92 8.29
C GLY A 30 -9.99 -0.99 8.61
N VAL A 31 -9.23 -1.81 7.89
CA VAL A 31 -7.78 -1.93 8.07
C VAL A 31 -7.08 -0.59 7.81
N GLN A 32 -7.46 0.14 6.77
CA GLN A 32 -6.83 1.42 6.43
C GLN A 32 -7.13 2.51 7.46
N PHE A 33 -8.30 2.51 8.11
CA PHE A 33 -8.57 3.40 9.23
C PHE A 33 -7.69 3.09 10.46
N VAL A 34 -7.50 1.80 10.77
CA VAL A 34 -6.60 1.38 11.85
C VAL A 34 -5.16 1.77 11.51
N LEU A 35 -4.70 1.48 10.29
CA LEU A 35 -3.35 1.86 9.85
C LEU A 35 -3.15 3.37 9.85
N LEU A 36 -4.16 4.15 9.44
CA LEU A 36 -4.11 5.60 9.49
C LEU A 36 -3.93 6.09 10.93
N LYS A 37 -4.73 5.56 11.87
CA LYS A 37 -4.62 5.90 13.30
C LYS A 37 -3.23 5.55 13.84
N VAL A 38 -2.76 4.32 13.61
CA VAL A 38 -1.44 3.86 14.05
C VAL A 38 -0.31 4.71 13.43
N ALA A 39 -0.41 5.03 12.14
CA ALA A 39 0.59 5.83 11.44
C ALA A 39 0.65 7.27 11.95
N LEU A 40 -0.50 7.87 12.27
CA LEU A 40 -0.55 9.23 12.80
C LEU A 40 -0.06 9.30 14.25
N ASP A 41 -0.30 8.27 15.05
CA ASP A 41 0.17 8.17 16.44
C ASP A 41 1.69 7.91 16.53
N ASN A 42 2.26 7.14 15.58
CA ASN A 42 3.67 6.71 15.62
C ASN A 42 4.59 7.49 14.67
N ARG A 43 4.12 8.60 14.07
CA ARG A 43 4.96 9.37 13.14
C ARG A 43 6.15 10.00 13.87
N PRO A 44 7.37 9.94 13.31
CA PRO A 44 8.54 10.60 13.90
C PRO A 44 8.35 12.12 13.91
N ALA A 45 8.82 12.77 14.98
CA ALA A 45 8.77 14.23 15.10
C ALA A 45 9.52 14.90 13.92
N PRO A 46 9.06 16.06 13.42
CA PRO A 46 9.73 16.79 12.35
C PRO A 46 11.12 17.23 12.82
N GLY A 47 12.14 16.44 12.47
CA GLY A 47 13.53 16.59 12.93
C GLY A 47 14.25 15.26 13.17
N GLN A 48 13.51 14.15 13.33
CA GLN A 48 14.08 12.83 13.67
C GLN A 48 14.27 11.92 12.44
N LYS A 49 14.15 12.47 11.22
CA LYS A 49 14.31 11.74 9.93
C LYS A 49 15.70 11.11 9.77
N SER A 50 16.70 11.54 10.53
CA SER A 50 18.11 11.13 10.34
C SER A 50 18.57 9.94 11.18
N GLY A 51 17.79 9.44 12.15
CA GLY A 51 18.29 8.43 13.13
C GLY A 51 17.52 7.13 13.21
N VAL A 52 16.40 6.99 12.50
CA VAL A 52 15.45 5.91 12.75
C VAL A 52 15.42 4.94 11.57
N ALA A 53 16.24 3.89 11.66
CA ALA A 53 16.43 2.85 10.64
C ALA A 53 15.18 1.99 10.30
N HIS A 54 14.02 2.25 10.92
CA HIS A 54 12.81 1.46 10.72
C HIS A 54 11.83 2.03 9.68
N ILE A 55 12.08 3.22 9.14
CA ILE A 55 11.21 3.78 8.09
C ILE A 55 11.66 3.17 6.75
N PRO A 56 10.84 2.33 6.10
CA PRO A 56 11.14 1.85 4.75
C PRO A 56 11.38 3.06 3.84
N PHE A 57 12.42 3.01 3.00
CA PHE A 57 12.70 4.03 1.97
C PHE A 57 13.20 5.40 2.47
N SER A 58 13.70 5.50 3.71
CA SER A 58 14.33 6.72 4.26
C SER A 58 15.57 7.22 3.49
N GLY A 59 16.18 6.39 2.63
CA GLY A 59 17.36 6.73 1.83
C GLY A 59 17.07 7.27 0.42
N ALA A 60 15.82 7.34 -0.01
CA ALA A 60 15.47 8.02 -1.26
C ALA A 60 15.29 9.51 -0.94
N GLU A 61 16.22 10.36 -1.35
CA GLU A 61 16.00 11.80 -1.31
C GLU A 61 14.63 12.11 -1.95
N ASP A 62 13.77 12.84 -1.22
CA ASP A 62 12.41 13.26 -1.62
C ASP A 62 12.46 14.17 -2.87
N ARG A 63 12.89 13.67 -4.03
CA ARG A 63 12.96 14.43 -5.29
C ARG A 63 11.59 14.63 -5.94
N LEU A 64 10.60 13.82 -5.55
CA LEU A 64 9.20 14.03 -5.93
C LEU A 64 8.49 14.79 -4.80
N VAL A 65 8.67 16.11 -4.79
CA VAL A 65 7.89 17.00 -3.91
C VAL A 65 6.42 16.82 -4.25
N ARG A 66 5.64 16.32 -3.29
CA ARG A 66 4.22 16.07 -3.51
C ARG A 66 3.52 17.42 -3.64
N PRO A 67 2.74 17.67 -4.72
CA PRO A 67 2.08 18.96 -4.89
C PRO A 67 1.17 19.25 -3.70
N TYR A 68 1.30 20.46 -3.15
CA TYR A 68 0.53 20.97 -2.01
C TYR A 68 0.65 20.17 -0.70
N ASP A 69 1.74 19.43 -0.48
CA ASP A 69 1.92 18.54 0.69
C ASP A 69 0.71 17.62 0.92
N PHE A 70 0.08 17.19 -0.19
CA PHE A 70 -1.17 16.44 -0.13
C PHE A 70 -1.00 15.16 0.72
N TRP A 71 -1.82 15.01 1.76
CA TRP A 71 -1.72 13.88 2.71
C TRP A 71 -0.43 13.82 3.54
N GLN A 72 0.35 14.90 3.59
CA GLN A 72 1.55 15.07 4.43
C GLN A 72 1.31 16.17 5.50
N TRP A 73 0.07 16.29 5.96
CA TRP A 73 -0.34 17.35 6.88
C TRP A 73 0.22 17.18 8.30
N LYS A 74 0.57 18.31 8.91
CA LYS A 74 1.12 18.35 10.27
C LYS A 74 0.10 17.97 11.35
N HIS A 75 -1.19 18.14 11.13
CA HIS A 75 -2.20 17.80 12.12
C HIS A 75 -2.95 16.54 11.72
N THR A 76 -3.40 15.76 12.70
CA THR A 76 -4.19 14.53 12.50
C THR A 76 -5.60 14.86 11.98
N ARG A 77 -6.19 15.98 12.42
CA ARG A 77 -7.57 16.37 12.10
C ARG A 77 -7.86 16.49 10.59
N PRO A 78 -7.02 17.13 9.75
CA PRO A 78 -7.21 17.19 8.30
C PRO A 78 -7.39 15.83 7.60
N TYR A 79 -6.74 14.77 8.08
CA TYR A 79 -6.87 13.42 7.51
C TYR A 79 -8.30 12.88 7.62
N TYR A 80 -8.85 12.92 8.83
CA TYR A 80 -10.22 12.47 9.07
C TYR A 80 -11.26 13.40 8.43
N LEU A 81 -11.00 14.72 8.42
CA LEU A 81 -11.88 15.67 7.73
C LEU A 81 -11.93 15.40 6.24
N PHE A 82 -10.81 15.17 5.56
CA PHE A 82 -10.83 14.82 4.15
C PHE A 82 -11.68 13.57 3.88
N ILE A 83 -11.52 12.51 4.69
CA ILE A 83 -12.29 11.28 4.51
C ILE A 83 -13.78 11.55 4.75
N ALA A 84 -14.12 12.29 5.80
CA ALA A 84 -15.50 12.66 6.11
C ALA A 84 -16.13 13.51 4.99
N TYR A 85 -15.41 14.51 4.46
CA TYR A 85 -15.87 15.31 3.33
C TYR A 85 -16.00 14.47 2.07
N PHE A 86 -15.04 13.58 1.79
CA PHE A 86 -15.08 12.71 0.62
C PHE A 86 -16.29 11.78 0.65
N VAL A 87 -16.52 11.09 1.78
CA VAL A 87 -17.71 10.24 1.96
C VAL A 87 -18.99 11.08 1.94
N GLY A 88 -19.01 12.23 2.63
CA GLY A 88 -20.17 13.12 2.68
C GLY A 88 -20.59 13.65 1.31
N VAL A 89 -19.63 14.06 0.47
CA VAL A 89 -19.88 14.50 -0.91
C VAL A 89 -20.39 13.33 -1.75
N LEU A 90 -19.78 12.14 -1.65
CA LEU A 90 -20.26 10.97 -2.36
C LEU A 90 -21.69 10.60 -1.94
N SER A 91 -21.99 10.57 -0.64
CA SER A 91 -23.34 10.34 -0.11
C SER A 91 -24.33 11.41 -0.56
N PHE A 92 -23.95 12.68 -0.56
CA PHE A 92 -24.78 13.77 -1.07
C PHE A 92 -25.14 13.55 -2.54
N ILE A 93 -24.15 13.24 -3.39
CA ILE A 93 -24.39 12.99 -4.81
C ILE A 93 -25.29 11.75 -4.98
N HIS A 94 -24.98 10.66 -4.27
CA HIS A 94 -25.69 9.39 -4.45
C HIS A 94 -27.14 9.43 -3.94
N LEU A 95 -27.42 10.14 -2.84
CA LEU A 95 -28.74 10.16 -2.22
C LEU A 95 -29.62 11.32 -2.68
N LEU A 96 -29.03 12.49 -2.96
CA LEU A 96 -29.79 13.73 -3.18
C LEU A 96 -29.80 14.20 -4.62
N THR A 97 -28.98 13.62 -5.50
CA THR A 97 -28.96 14.00 -6.92
C THR A 97 -29.48 12.87 -7.81
N PRO A 98 -30.24 13.18 -8.88
CA PRO A 98 -30.74 12.18 -9.82
C PRO A 98 -29.61 11.55 -10.67
N ILE A 99 -28.38 12.06 -10.56
CA ILE A 99 -27.18 11.55 -11.24
C ILE A 99 -26.86 10.12 -10.80
N SER A 100 -27.28 9.70 -9.60
CA SER A 100 -27.12 8.32 -9.13
C SER A 100 -27.79 7.28 -10.05
N ASN A 101 -28.81 7.67 -10.82
CA ASN A 101 -29.47 6.79 -11.78
C ASN A 101 -28.73 6.69 -13.13
N SER A 102 -27.69 7.51 -13.34
CA SER A 102 -26.93 7.52 -14.59
C SER A 102 -25.88 6.40 -14.60
N PRO A 103 -25.93 5.46 -15.57
CA PRO A 103 -24.92 4.41 -15.69
C PRO A 103 -23.50 4.96 -15.89
N THR A 104 -23.38 6.11 -16.56
CA THR A 104 -22.08 6.77 -16.78
C THR A 104 -21.43 7.19 -15.47
N TYR A 105 -22.19 7.76 -14.55
CA TYR A 105 -21.69 8.15 -13.23
C TYR A 105 -21.26 6.93 -12.43
N ILE A 106 -22.11 5.92 -12.33
CA ILE A 106 -21.81 4.68 -11.61
C ILE A 106 -20.55 4.01 -12.18
N ASN A 107 -20.49 3.79 -13.49
CA ASN A 107 -19.31 3.22 -14.14
C ASN A 107 -18.03 4.05 -13.92
N SER A 108 -18.14 5.38 -13.91
CA SER A 108 -16.98 6.25 -13.64
C SER A 108 -16.43 6.06 -12.23
N LEU A 109 -17.28 5.87 -11.21
CA LEU A 109 -16.84 5.56 -9.84
C LEU A 109 -16.08 4.24 -9.79
N GLY A 110 -16.61 3.21 -10.45
CA GLY A 110 -15.98 1.90 -10.56
C GLY A 110 -14.61 1.96 -11.23
N TYR A 111 -14.53 2.58 -12.41
CA TYR A 111 -13.27 2.73 -13.15
C TYR A 111 -12.25 3.59 -12.42
N LEU A 112 -12.68 4.69 -11.77
CA LEU A 112 -11.78 5.52 -10.97
C LEU A 112 -11.27 4.77 -9.75
N GLY A 113 -12.14 4.04 -9.04
CA GLY A 113 -11.76 3.19 -7.92
C GLY A 113 -10.72 2.14 -8.32
N LEU A 114 -10.96 1.46 -9.45
CA LEU A 114 -10.04 0.48 -10.01
C LEU A 114 -8.71 1.12 -10.44
N ALA A 115 -8.74 2.25 -11.16
CA ALA A 115 -7.52 2.93 -11.60
C ALA A 115 -6.66 3.41 -10.42
N ILE A 116 -7.28 3.97 -9.39
CA ILE A 116 -6.58 4.36 -8.16
C ILE A 116 -5.98 3.12 -7.49
N GLU A 117 -6.68 1.99 -7.48
CA GLU A 117 -6.16 0.75 -6.87
C GLU A 117 -5.00 0.15 -7.67
N ALA A 118 -5.12 0.09 -9.00
CA ALA A 118 -4.11 -0.44 -9.91
C ALA A 118 -2.79 0.33 -9.85
N THR A 119 -2.85 1.64 -9.64
CA THR A 119 -1.66 2.51 -9.67
C THR A 119 -0.87 2.53 -8.36
N LEU A 120 -1.36 1.89 -7.29
CA LEU A 120 -0.71 1.92 -5.97
C LEU A 120 0.69 1.30 -5.92
N PRO A 121 1.02 0.24 -6.69
CA PRO A 121 2.37 -0.29 -6.74
C PRO A 121 3.37 0.65 -7.46
N LEU A 122 2.90 1.57 -8.31
CA LEU A 122 3.79 2.38 -9.18
C LEU A 122 4.77 3.26 -8.41
N PRO A 123 4.38 4.03 -7.38
CA PRO A 123 5.33 4.80 -6.59
C PRO A 123 6.43 3.92 -5.97
N GLN A 124 6.06 2.71 -5.54
CA GLN A 124 6.99 1.75 -4.96
C GLN A 124 7.99 1.23 -6.00
N VAL A 125 7.51 0.92 -7.21
CA VAL A 125 8.34 0.49 -8.34
C VAL A 125 9.37 1.55 -8.72
N ILE A 126 8.92 2.81 -8.79
CA ILE A 126 9.76 3.95 -9.13
C ILE A 126 10.81 4.18 -8.04
N ALA A 127 10.40 4.16 -6.76
CA ALA A 127 11.30 4.36 -5.64
C ALA A 127 12.41 3.31 -5.60
N ASN A 128 12.06 2.03 -5.77
CA ASN A 128 13.04 0.93 -5.82
C ASN A 128 13.99 1.06 -7.01
N HIS A 129 13.47 1.45 -8.17
CA HIS A 129 14.30 1.66 -9.35
C HIS A 129 15.26 2.85 -9.17
N GLN A 130 14.84 3.91 -8.48
CA GLN A 130 15.70 5.06 -8.23
C GLN A 130 16.76 4.79 -7.15
N SER A 131 16.39 4.08 -6.08
CA SER A 131 17.32 3.75 -5.00
C SER A 131 18.31 2.65 -5.36
N GLN A 132 18.01 1.84 -6.39
CA GLN A 132 18.74 0.60 -6.73
C GLN A 132 18.96 -0.30 -5.49
N SER A 133 18.08 -0.18 -4.50
CA SER A 133 18.22 -0.83 -3.20
C SER A 133 16.86 -1.11 -2.59
N CYS A 134 16.65 -2.36 -2.17
CA CYS A 134 15.46 -2.77 -1.43
C CYS A 134 15.67 -2.72 0.10
N LYS A 135 16.60 -1.90 0.60
CA LYS A 135 16.89 -1.77 2.03
C LYS A 135 15.65 -1.20 2.75
N GLY A 136 14.97 -2.05 3.53
CA GLY A 136 13.72 -1.73 4.24
C GLY A 136 12.45 -2.33 3.63
N PHE A 137 12.51 -2.94 2.43
CA PHE A 137 11.38 -3.67 1.85
C PHE A 137 11.29 -5.07 2.46
N ARG A 138 10.17 -5.39 3.13
CA ARG A 138 9.99 -6.66 3.84
C ARG A 138 9.57 -7.76 2.86
N LEU A 139 10.34 -8.85 2.79
CA LEU A 139 10.02 -10.02 1.95
C LEU A 139 8.60 -10.56 2.21
N SER A 140 8.17 -10.61 3.48
CA SER A 140 6.84 -11.09 3.84
C SER A 140 5.70 -10.28 3.20
N VAL A 141 5.91 -8.98 3.00
CA VAL A 141 4.94 -8.08 2.36
C VAL A 141 4.88 -8.36 0.86
N CYS A 142 6.03 -8.50 0.21
CA CYS A 142 6.10 -8.86 -1.21
C CYS A 142 5.44 -10.21 -1.49
N ALA A 143 5.71 -11.22 -0.64
CA ALA A 143 5.10 -12.54 -0.77
C ALA A 143 3.58 -12.49 -0.57
N ALA A 144 3.10 -11.70 0.39
CA ALA A 144 1.67 -11.51 0.62
C ALA A 144 0.97 -10.82 -0.58
N TRP A 145 1.63 -9.88 -1.24
CA TRP A 145 1.11 -9.24 -2.46
C TRP A 145 0.97 -10.23 -3.61
N ILE A 146 2.04 -10.97 -3.93
CA ILE A 146 2.02 -11.99 -5.00
C ILE A 146 0.96 -13.05 -4.71
N LEU A 147 0.87 -13.54 -3.46
CA LEU A 147 -0.13 -14.53 -3.07
C LEU A 147 -1.56 -13.97 -3.21
N GLY A 148 -1.77 -12.72 -2.81
CA GLY A 148 -3.04 -12.02 -2.96
C GLY A 148 -3.45 -11.87 -4.43
N ASP A 149 -2.52 -11.49 -5.30
CA ASP A 149 -2.76 -11.34 -6.73
C ASP A 149 -3.09 -12.66 -7.41
N VAL A 150 -2.34 -13.73 -7.09
CA VAL A 150 -2.64 -15.08 -7.61
C VAL A 150 -4.04 -15.52 -7.17
N MET A 151 -4.41 -15.32 -5.90
CA MET A 151 -5.76 -15.66 -5.42
C MET A 151 -6.83 -14.82 -6.12
N LYS A 152 -6.60 -13.51 -6.30
CA LYS A 152 -7.55 -12.59 -6.96
C LYS A 152 -7.74 -12.93 -8.43
N LEU A 153 -6.66 -13.18 -9.18
CA LEU A 153 -6.72 -13.60 -10.57
C LEU A 153 -7.41 -14.96 -10.69
N SER A 154 -7.07 -15.92 -9.83
CA SER A 154 -7.72 -17.23 -9.82
C SER A 154 -9.23 -17.08 -9.66
N TYR A 155 -9.69 -16.29 -8.67
CA TYR A 155 -11.11 -16.00 -8.50
C TYR A 155 -11.74 -15.34 -9.74
N PHE A 156 -11.05 -14.42 -10.41
CA PHE A 156 -11.59 -13.72 -11.59
C PHE A 156 -11.75 -14.60 -12.84
N PHE A 157 -10.90 -15.62 -12.97
CA PHE A 157 -10.91 -16.54 -14.11
C PHE A 157 -11.68 -17.84 -13.85
N THR A 158 -11.75 -18.30 -12.60
CA THR A 158 -12.42 -19.57 -12.25
C THR A 158 -13.81 -19.40 -11.65
N SER A 159 -14.20 -18.19 -11.24
CA SER A 159 -15.55 -17.95 -10.72
C SER A 159 -16.60 -18.09 -11.82
N ALA A 160 -17.72 -18.73 -11.48
CA ALA A 160 -18.90 -18.83 -12.35
C ALA A 160 -19.62 -17.48 -12.56
N GLN A 161 -19.26 -16.44 -11.81
CA GLN A 161 -19.83 -15.10 -11.97
C GLN A 161 -19.14 -14.33 -13.10
N VAL A 162 -19.93 -13.65 -13.93
CA VAL A 162 -19.40 -12.78 -14.99
C VAL A 162 -18.86 -11.51 -14.35
N ILE A 163 -17.55 -11.46 -14.16
CA ILE A 163 -16.86 -10.29 -13.62
C ILE A 163 -16.50 -9.36 -14.80
N PRO A 164 -16.80 -8.05 -14.73
CA PRO A 164 -16.52 -7.13 -15.83
C PRO A 164 -15.03 -7.10 -16.19
N TRP A 165 -14.73 -6.99 -17.48
CA TRP A 165 -13.35 -7.01 -17.99
C TRP A 165 -12.45 -5.92 -17.40
N ALA A 166 -13.02 -4.76 -16.99
CA ALA A 166 -12.26 -3.71 -16.32
C ALA A 166 -11.60 -4.19 -15.01
N PHE A 167 -12.29 -5.00 -14.20
CA PHE A 167 -11.73 -5.58 -12.97
C PHE A 167 -10.59 -6.55 -13.30
N ARG A 168 -10.75 -7.36 -14.35
CA ARG A 168 -9.75 -8.33 -14.79
C ARG A 168 -8.47 -7.65 -15.28
N LEU A 169 -8.60 -6.67 -16.17
CA LEU A 169 -7.47 -5.92 -16.72
C LEU A 169 -6.70 -5.17 -15.62
N CYS A 170 -7.43 -4.54 -14.69
CA CYS A 170 -6.84 -3.89 -13.52
C CYS A 170 -6.06 -4.88 -12.65
N ALA A 171 -6.62 -6.07 -12.36
CA ALA A 171 -5.93 -7.06 -11.55
C ALA A 171 -4.71 -7.66 -12.26
N ILE A 172 -4.77 -7.89 -13.57
CA ILE A 172 -3.60 -8.32 -14.36
C ILE A 172 -2.50 -7.27 -14.28
N PHE A 173 -2.85 -5.99 -14.44
CA PHE A 173 -1.88 -4.90 -14.31
C PHE A 173 -1.23 -4.87 -12.91
N GLN A 174 -2.02 -5.03 -11.84
CA GLN A 174 -1.49 -5.13 -10.47
C GLN A 174 -0.51 -6.31 -10.34
N CYS A 175 -0.91 -7.49 -10.81
CA CYS A 175 -0.07 -8.69 -10.78
C CYS A 175 1.26 -8.50 -11.52
N ILE A 176 1.26 -7.76 -12.63
CA ILE A 176 2.50 -7.41 -13.36
C ILE A 176 3.36 -6.47 -12.53
N CYS A 177 2.77 -5.42 -11.93
CA CYS A 177 3.53 -4.48 -11.10
C CYS A 177 4.12 -5.16 -9.85
N ASP A 178 3.35 -5.99 -9.16
CA ASP A 178 3.78 -6.68 -7.95
C ASP A 178 4.79 -7.80 -8.27
N GLY A 179 4.63 -8.49 -9.40
CA GLY A 179 5.66 -9.38 -9.95
C GLY A 179 6.97 -8.66 -10.27
N TYR A 180 6.89 -7.45 -10.85
CA TYR A 180 8.05 -6.62 -11.11
C TYR A 180 8.74 -6.14 -9.83
N LEU A 181 7.98 -5.79 -8.79
CA LEU A 181 8.52 -5.52 -7.45
C LEU A 181 9.25 -6.74 -6.87
N GLY A 182 8.72 -7.95 -7.09
CA GLY A 182 9.39 -9.19 -6.73
C GLY A 182 10.74 -9.38 -7.44
N VAL A 183 10.79 -9.07 -8.75
CA VAL A 183 12.05 -9.10 -9.52
C VAL A 183 13.05 -8.07 -9.00
N GLN A 184 12.61 -6.83 -8.77
CA GLN A 184 13.45 -5.79 -8.18
C GLN A 184 13.99 -6.22 -6.81
N PHE A 185 13.17 -6.87 -5.99
CA PHE A 185 13.60 -7.38 -4.69
C PHE A 185 14.69 -8.45 -4.82
N TRP A 186 14.57 -9.37 -5.77
CA TRP A 186 15.59 -10.40 -6.00
C TRP A 186 16.91 -9.81 -6.52
N LEU A 187 16.82 -8.89 -7.49
CA LEU A 187 18.00 -8.24 -8.10
C LEU A 187 18.74 -7.34 -7.10
N TYR A 188 18.03 -6.47 -6.38
CA TYR A 188 18.64 -5.52 -5.45
C TYR A 188 18.88 -6.11 -4.05
N GLY A 189 18.18 -7.19 -3.69
CA GLY A 189 18.41 -7.94 -2.45
C GLY A 189 19.69 -8.76 -2.49
N SER A 190 20.05 -9.30 -3.66
CA SER A 190 21.28 -10.07 -3.86
C SER A 190 22.57 -9.21 -3.80
N GLY A 191 22.44 -7.88 -3.88
CA GLY A 191 23.56 -6.93 -3.75
C GLY A 191 23.91 -6.55 -2.30
N SER A 192 23.16 -7.03 -1.30
CA SER A 192 23.53 -6.93 0.12
C SER A 192 23.92 -8.30 0.65
N GLY A 193 25.14 -8.74 0.30
CA GLY A 193 25.81 -9.79 1.04
C GLY A 193 25.92 -9.41 2.53
N SER A 194 25.69 -10.40 3.40
CA SER A 194 25.98 -10.35 4.83
C SER A 194 25.32 -9.22 5.64
N ALA A 195 24.00 -9.29 5.83
CA ALA A 195 23.46 -8.93 7.13
C ALA A 195 23.63 -10.16 8.04
N GLY A 196 24.82 -10.31 8.63
CA GLY A 196 25.04 -11.24 9.74
C GLY A 196 23.94 -11.05 10.77
N SER A 197 23.49 -12.15 11.36
CA SER A 197 22.51 -12.11 12.44
C SER A 197 22.93 -11.07 13.49
N PRO A 198 22.01 -10.37 14.15
CA PRO A 198 22.35 -9.45 15.25
C PRO A 198 23.28 -10.09 16.29
N GLN A 199 23.18 -11.42 16.42
CA GLN A 199 23.99 -12.27 17.28
C GLN A 199 25.47 -12.34 16.83
N GLN A 200 25.75 -12.44 15.53
CA GLN A 200 27.13 -12.42 15.00
C GLN A 200 27.84 -11.07 15.17
N ARG A 201 27.11 -9.95 15.06
CA ARG A 201 27.69 -8.61 15.30
C ARG A 201 28.03 -8.43 16.78
N LEU A 202 27.18 -8.91 17.68
CA LEU A 202 27.42 -8.84 19.11
C LEU A 202 28.65 -9.68 19.52
N GLU A 203 28.85 -10.85 18.91
CA GLU A 203 30.02 -11.70 19.14
C GLU A 203 31.32 -11.09 18.59
N SER A 204 31.26 -10.28 17.54
CA SER A 204 32.42 -9.58 16.97
C SER A 204 32.82 -8.29 17.69
N GLU A 205 31.89 -7.69 18.45
CA GLU A 205 32.13 -6.47 19.23
C GLU A 205 32.61 -6.74 20.66
N ILE A 206 32.54 -7.99 21.14
CA ILE A 206 33.18 -8.37 22.41
C ILE A 206 34.70 -8.38 22.18
N PRO A 207 35.46 -7.45 22.78
CA PRO A 207 36.91 -7.42 22.62
C PRO A 207 37.48 -8.72 23.18
N LEU A 208 38.44 -9.32 22.45
CA LEU A 208 39.14 -10.55 22.86
C LEU A 208 39.79 -10.45 24.26
N GLU A 209 39.93 -9.24 24.80
CA GLU A 209 40.43 -8.97 26.15
C GLU A 209 39.53 -9.56 27.25
N GLU A 210 38.21 -9.63 27.06
CA GLU A 210 37.29 -10.15 28.11
C GLU A 210 37.30 -11.69 28.20
N LYS A 211 37.75 -12.36 27.13
CA LYS A 211 37.82 -13.81 27.06
C LYS A 211 39.02 -14.37 27.83
N ASP A 212 40.13 -13.62 27.86
CA ASP A 212 41.33 -13.97 28.63
C ASP A 212 41.17 -13.68 30.14
N ILE A 213 40.35 -12.70 30.52
CA ILE A 213 40.09 -12.36 31.94
C ILE A 213 39.26 -13.43 32.67
N ARG A 214 38.51 -14.28 31.95
CA ARG A 214 37.73 -15.38 32.56
C ARG A 214 38.45 -16.72 32.62
N MET A 215 39.63 -16.83 32.03
CA MET A 215 40.39 -18.09 31.95
C MET A 215 41.63 -18.14 32.85
N ASN A 216 41.87 -17.10 33.66
CA ASN A 216 42.79 -17.10 34.80
C ASN A 216 42.01 -16.93 36.11
#